data_AF-A0A7M5V035-F1
#
_entry.id   AF-A0A7M5V035-F1
#
_cell.length_a   1.000
_cell.length_b   1.000
_cell.length_c   1.000
_cell.angle_alpha   90.00
_cell.angle_beta   90.00
_cell.angle_gamma   90.00
#
_symmetry.space_group_name_H-M   'P 1'
#
loop_
_entity.id
_entity.type
_entity.pdbx_description
1 polymer ?
#
loop_
_entity_poly.entity_id
_entity_poly.type
_entity_poly.pdbx_seq_one_letter_code
_entity_poly.pdbx_strand_id
1 'polypeptide(L)'
;FQIIYTDSFVLKHKDRIYAGLIYPKTLPNRHRRSKWYISKKEYAPNTSPPFATGLGFILTRLIVERIRPHFDWVNPFRMDDVYVGMLINRANITGLGIRYAKGERQFSGFNLPNQCKYQKDAVVYHKVSSHSCMKN
;
A
#
# COMPACT_ATOMS: atom_id res chain seq x y z
N PHE A 1 -6.32 -5.69 7.50
CA PHE A 1 -4.87 -5.41 7.53
C PHE A 1 -4.10 -6.70 7.29
N GLN A 2 -3.35 -6.81 6.19
CA GLN A 2 -2.48 -7.96 5.94
C GLN A 2 -1.05 -7.43 5.85
N ILE A 3 -0.31 -7.56 6.96
CA ILE A 3 1.12 -7.26 7.02
C ILE A 3 1.82 -8.54 6.58
N ILE A 4 2.45 -8.52 5.41
CA ILE A 4 3.19 -9.68 4.89
C ILE A 4 4.67 -9.45 5.16
N TYR A 5 5.26 -10.28 6.01
CA TYR A 5 6.70 -10.42 6.13
C TYR A 5 7.19 -11.25 4.94
N THR A 6 8.06 -10.71 4.10
CA THR A 6 8.68 -11.47 3.00
C THR A 6 10.19 -11.47 3.08
N ASP A 7 10.75 -12.45 2.37
CA ASP A 7 12.10 -13.04 2.41
C ASP A 7 13.28 -12.07 2.14
N SER A 8 14.49 -12.63 2.01
CA SER A 8 15.85 -12.05 1.79
C SER A 8 15.99 -10.63 1.20
N PHE A 9 15.08 -10.19 0.32
CA PHE A 9 15.05 -8.82 -0.21
C PHE A 9 14.66 -7.75 0.83
N VAL A 10 13.60 -7.98 1.62
CA VAL A 10 13.26 -7.11 2.77
C VAL A 10 14.39 -7.12 3.78
N LEU A 11 15.03 -8.28 3.94
CA LEU A 11 16.20 -8.47 4.79
C LEU A 11 17.46 -7.76 4.26
N LYS A 12 17.51 -7.27 3.02
CA LYS A 12 18.68 -6.55 2.50
C LYS A 12 18.61 -5.03 2.73
N HIS A 13 17.41 -4.49 2.98
CA HIS A 13 17.16 -3.05 3.16
C HIS A 13 16.39 -2.74 4.45
N LYS A 14 16.64 -3.54 5.50
CA LYS A 14 15.85 -3.70 6.75
C LYS A 14 15.41 -2.43 7.47
N ASP A 15 16.12 -1.32 7.30
CA ASP A 15 15.92 -0.20 8.21
C ASP A 15 14.88 0.79 7.69
N ARG A 16 14.64 0.91 6.38
CA ARG A 16 13.91 2.07 5.82
C ARG A 16 12.96 1.70 4.67
N ILE A 17 12.18 0.62 4.78
CA ILE A 17 11.29 0.20 3.69
C ILE A 17 9.86 0.70 3.93
N TYR A 18 9.37 1.47 2.96
CA TYR A 18 7.96 1.56 2.62
C TYR A 18 7.82 1.06 1.18
N ALA A 19 7.19 -0.09 0.98
CA ALA A 19 7.07 -0.74 -0.33
C ALA A 19 5.65 -1.24 -0.59
N GLY A 20 5.22 -1.19 -1.84
CA GLY A 20 3.90 -1.61 -2.31
C GLY A 20 3.69 -1.18 -3.76
N LEU A 21 2.50 -1.38 -4.31
CA LEU A 21 2.13 -0.78 -5.59
C LEU A 21 1.80 0.70 -5.37
N ILE A 22 2.76 1.60 -5.61
CA ILE A 22 2.60 3.04 -5.36
C ILE A 22 1.80 3.70 -6.47
N TYR A 23 0.73 4.38 -6.11
CA TYR A 23 0.01 5.29 -6.98
C TYR A 23 0.58 6.70 -6.85
N PRO A 24 1.14 7.29 -7.93
CA PRO A 24 1.69 8.63 -7.88
C PRO A 24 0.56 9.66 -7.94
N LYS A 25 0.53 10.58 -6.97
CA LYS A 25 -0.31 11.81 -6.95
C LYS A 25 -1.67 11.66 -7.65
N THR A 26 -2.60 10.91 -7.05
CA THR A 26 -3.86 10.58 -7.70
C THR A 26 -4.93 11.64 -7.46
N LEU A 27 -5.86 11.77 -8.40
CA LEU A 27 -7.07 12.58 -8.22
C LEU A 27 -8.06 11.82 -7.33
N PRO A 28 -8.51 12.38 -6.20
CA PRO A 28 -9.55 11.76 -5.39
C PRO A 28 -10.83 11.58 -6.21
N ASN A 29 -11.45 10.42 -6.15
CA ASN A 29 -12.65 10.14 -6.93
C ASN A 29 -13.82 11.01 -6.44
N ARG A 30 -14.30 11.92 -7.29
CA ARG A 30 -15.40 12.86 -6.95
C ARG A 30 -16.78 12.39 -7.43
N HIS A 31 -16.90 11.17 -7.94
CA HIS A 31 -18.18 10.60 -8.38
C HIS A 31 -18.95 10.01 -7.19
N ARG A 32 -20.08 10.64 -6.81
CA ARG A 32 -20.87 10.29 -5.61
C ARG A 32 -21.33 8.83 -5.53
N ARG A 33 -21.46 8.13 -6.66
CA ARG A 33 -21.87 6.71 -6.72
C ARG A 33 -20.71 5.73 -6.56
N SER A 34 -19.47 6.20 -6.53
CA SER A 34 -18.29 5.36 -6.35
C SER A 34 -18.13 4.98 -4.89
N LYS A 35 -17.81 3.71 -4.60
CA LYS A 35 -17.35 3.30 -3.25
C LYS A 35 -16.12 4.09 -2.79
N TRP A 36 -15.36 4.62 -3.76
CA TRP A 36 -14.17 5.41 -3.52
C TRP A 36 -14.44 6.93 -3.49
N TYR A 37 -15.70 7.37 -3.42
CA TYR A 37 -16.07 8.79 -3.44
C TYR A 37 -15.49 9.60 -2.27
N ILE A 38 -14.65 10.58 -2.54
CA ILE A 38 -14.09 11.49 -1.54
C ILE A 38 -14.66 12.89 -1.80
N SER A 39 -15.31 13.49 -0.82
CA SER A 39 -15.87 14.85 -0.96
C SER A 39 -14.78 15.92 -0.80
N LYS A 40 -15.00 17.14 -1.35
CA LYS A 40 -14.06 18.26 -1.11
C LYS A 40 -14.00 18.69 0.36
N LYS A 41 -15.07 18.47 1.13
CA LYS A 41 -15.10 18.72 2.57
C LYS A 41 -14.19 17.74 3.33
N GLU A 42 -14.20 16.47 2.92
CA GLU A 42 -13.38 15.42 3.51
C GLU A 42 -11.90 15.55 3.11
N TYR A 43 -11.63 15.87 1.84
CA TYR A 43 -10.28 16.10 1.33
C TYR A 43 -10.29 17.26 0.33
N ALA A 44 -9.87 18.43 0.80
CA ALA A 44 -9.81 19.66 0.01
C ALA A 44 -8.77 19.63 -1.13
N PRO A 45 -7.56 19.05 -0.96
CA PRO A 45 -6.57 19.07 -2.02
C PRO A 45 -7.05 18.35 -3.30
N ASN A 46 -6.52 18.79 -4.43
CA ASN A 46 -6.87 18.23 -5.73
C ASN A 46 -6.21 16.88 -5.99
N THR A 47 -5.08 16.61 -5.35
CA THR A 47 -4.32 15.36 -5.49
C THR A 47 -3.96 14.78 -4.12
N SER A 48 -3.89 13.45 -4.05
CA SER A 48 -3.30 12.74 -2.92
C SER A 48 -1.77 12.89 -2.91
N PRO A 49 -1.09 12.72 -1.77
CA PRO A 49 0.32 12.35 -1.79
C PRO A 49 0.49 10.94 -2.43
N PRO A 50 1.71 10.53 -2.80
CA PRO A 50 1.98 9.14 -3.18
C PRO A 50 1.62 8.16 -2.06
N PHE A 51 0.96 7.06 -2.39
CA PHE A 51 0.59 6.01 -1.44
C PHE A 51 0.64 4.63 -2.07
N ALA A 52 0.95 3.60 -1.28
CA ALA A 52 0.82 2.21 -1.69
C ALA A 52 -0.66 1.85 -1.72
N THR A 53 -1.12 1.22 -2.79
CA THR A 53 -2.53 0.82 -2.93
C THR A 53 -2.91 -0.25 -1.91
N GLY A 54 -4.21 -0.36 -1.63
CA GLY A 54 -4.81 -1.41 -0.79
C GLY A 54 -4.63 -2.86 -1.27
N LEU A 55 -3.81 -3.14 -2.30
CA LEU A 55 -3.34 -4.50 -2.58
C LEU A 55 -2.46 -5.04 -1.43
N GLY A 56 -1.73 -4.15 -0.77
CA GLY A 56 -0.84 -4.48 0.34
C GLY A 56 0.48 -3.71 0.27
N PHE A 57 1.11 -3.55 1.43
CA PHE A 57 2.37 -2.82 1.57
C PHE A 57 3.21 -3.37 2.73
N ILE A 58 4.50 -3.08 2.68
CA ILE A 58 5.50 -3.43 3.70
C ILE A 58 6.00 -2.14 4.34
N LEU A 59 6.05 -2.12 5.68
CA LEU A 59 6.64 -1.06 6.49
C LEU A 59 7.68 -1.68 7.42
N THR A 60 8.87 -1.10 7.50
CA THR A 60 9.82 -1.46 8.58
C THR A 60 9.42 -0.76 9.87
N ARG A 61 9.83 -1.33 11.01
CA ARG A 61 9.58 -0.74 12.34
C ARG A 61 9.99 0.72 12.41
N LEU A 62 11.14 1.09 11.84
CA LEU A 62 11.61 2.47 11.84
C LEU A 62 10.67 3.42 11.06
N ILE A 63 10.02 2.96 9.99
CA ILE A 63 8.98 3.77 9.31
C ILE A 63 7.84 4.01 10.26
N VAL A 64 7.34 2.95 10.90
CA VAL A 64 6.24 3.01 11.86
C VAL A 64 6.57 3.99 12.98
N GLU A 65 7.77 3.91 13.56
CA GLU A 65 8.23 4.83 14.60
C GLU A 65 8.32 6.28 14.14
N ARG A 66 8.67 6.53 12.87
CA ARG A 66 8.71 7.88 12.29
C ARG A 66 7.33 8.45 11.98
N ILE A 67 6.38 7.62 11.55
CA ILE A 67 5.02 8.10 11.25
C ILE A 67 4.13 8.19 12.49
N ARG A 68 4.42 7.41 13.55
CA ARG A 68 3.65 7.38 14.79
C ARG A 68 3.36 8.77 15.38
N PRO A 69 4.33 9.70 15.50
CA PRO A 69 4.06 11.03 16.05
C PRO A 69 3.10 11.87 15.21
N HIS A 70 2.83 11.50 13.95
CA HIS A 70 1.97 12.25 13.05
C HIS A 70 0.50 11.81 13.08
N PHE A 71 0.16 10.73 13.79
CA PHE A 71 -1.24 10.29 13.94
C PHE A 71 -2.12 11.35 14.62
N ASP A 72 -1.55 12.15 15.53
CA ASP A 72 -2.27 13.22 16.22
C ASP A 72 -2.42 14.50 15.37
N TRP A 73 -1.64 14.62 14.29
CA TRP A 73 -1.57 15.85 13.47
C TRP A 73 -2.21 15.70 12.10
N VAL A 74 -2.28 14.47 11.59
CA VAL A 74 -2.93 14.17 10.32
C VAL A 74 -4.30 13.60 10.65
N ASN A 75 -5.35 14.31 10.24
CA ASN A 75 -6.72 13.85 10.46
C ASN A 75 -6.89 12.43 9.90
N PRO A 76 -7.44 11.48 10.68
CA PRO A 76 -7.76 10.15 10.19
C PRO A 76 -8.57 10.23 8.91
N PHE A 77 -8.13 9.47 7.91
CA PHE A 77 -8.75 9.46 6.59
C PHE A 77 -9.32 8.07 6.32
N ARG A 78 -10.53 8.01 5.74
CA ARG A 78 -11.29 6.75 5.63
C ARG A 78 -10.64 5.71 4.71
N MET A 79 -9.82 6.17 3.77
CA MET A 79 -8.99 5.30 2.94
C MET A 79 -7.69 5.08 3.69
N ASP A 80 -7.53 3.90 4.28
CA ASP A 80 -6.38 3.53 5.11
C ASP A 80 -5.07 3.59 4.31
N ASP A 81 -5.08 3.11 3.07
CA ASP A 81 -3.94 3.13 2.17
C ASP A 81 -3.49 4.56 1.83
N VAL A 82 -4.43 5.46 1.53
CA VAL A 82 -4.16 6.90 1.35
C VAL A 82 -3.69 7.55 2.66
N TYR A 83 -4.31 7.22 3.80
CA TYR A 83 -3.95 7.76 5.11
C TYR A 83 -2.50 7.45 5.48
N VAL A 84 -2.06 6.21 5.25
CA VAL A 84 -0.64 5.83 5.42
C VAL A 84 0.25 6.67 4.50
N GLY A 85 -0.13 6.89 3.24
CA GLY A 85 0.59 7.81 2.34
C GLY A 85 0.65 9.26 2.85
N MET A 86 -0.42 9.76 3.48
CA MET A 86 -0.45 11.08 4.10
C MET A 86 0.53 11.18 5.27
N LEU A 87 0.57 10.18 6.14
CA LEU A 87 1.52 10.11 7.25
C LEU A 87 2.97 10.04 6.76
N ILE A 88 3.24 9.22 5.75
CA ILE A 88 4.57 9.10 5.11
C ILE A 88 5.01 10.44 4.52
N ASN A 89 4.11 11.13 3.81
CA ASN A 89 4.39 12.45 3.24
C ASN A 89 4.63 13.49 4.34
N ARG A 90 3.84 13.46 5.41
CA ARG A 90 4.00 14.38 6.55
C ARG A 90 5.33 14.19 7.28
N ALA A 91 5.77 12.94 7.43
CA ALA A 91 7.05 12.58 8.02
C ALA A 91 8.26 12.89 7.13
N ASN A 92 8.04 13.46 5.92
CA ASN A 92 9.06 13.73 4.91
C ASN A 92 9.93 12.51 4.60
N ILE A 93 9.30 11.33 4.55
CA ILE A 93 9.94 10.03 4.33
C ILE A 93 10.24 9.77 2.82
N THR A 94 10.20 10.82 2.01
CA THR A 94 10.29 10.76 0.54
C THR A 94 11.62 10.22 0.01
N GLY A 95 12.69 10.19 0.82
CA GLY A 95 14.03 9.74 0.45
C GLY A 95 14.40 8.30 0.82
N LEU A 96 13.47 7.44 1.25
CA LEU A 96 13.83 6.16 1.89
C LEU A 96 14.19 5.00 0.96
N GLY A 97 14.56 5.25 -0.30
CA GLY A 97 14.99 4.18 -1.20
C GLY A 97 13.86 3.16 -1.42
N ILE A 98 12.68 3.67 -1.80
CA ILE A 98 11.55 2.87 -2.27
C ILE A 98 12.06 1.95 -3.37
N ARG A 99 12.30 0.68 -3.03
CA ARG A 99 12.67 -0.32 -4.01
C ARG A 99 11.41 -0.84 -4.63
N TYR A 100 11.22 -0.44 -5.88
CA TYR A 100 10.17 -0.95 -6.74
C TYR A 100 10.33 -2.46 -6.88
N ALA A 101 9.25 -3.16 -6.59
CA ALA A 101 8.88 -4.30 -7.40
C ALA A 101 8.65 -3.80 -8.82
N LYS A 102 9.71 -3.62 -9.61
CA LYS A 102 9.58 -3.35 -11.04
C LYS A 102 9.14 -4.60 -11.82
N GLY A 103 8.78 -5.68 -11.12
CA GLY A 103 7.96 -6.74 -11.66
C GLY A 103 6.53 -6.49 -11.20
N GLU A 104 5.64 -6.17 -12.14
CA GLU A 104 4.18 -6.08 -11.99
C GLU A 104 3.54 -7.30 -11.28
N ARG A 105 4.33 -8.37 -11.08
CA ARG A 105 4.00 -9.66 -10.46
C ARG A 105 4.10 -9.71 -8.94
N GLN A 106 4.80 -8.78 -8.27
CA GLN A 106 5.00 -8.89 -6.81
C GLN A 106 3.82 -8.37 -5.98
N PHE A 107 3.14 -7.34 -6.49
CA PHE A 107 1.88 -6.80 -5.94
C PHE A 107 0.86 -6.79 -7.08
N SER A 108 0.17 -7.91 -7.29
CA SER A 108 -0.76 -8.04 -8.42
C SER A 108 -2.19 -8.21 -7.95
N GLY A 109 -3.11 -7.44 -8.56
CA GLY A 109 -4.56 -7.50 -8.30
C GLY A 109 -5.41 -8.04 -9.45
N PHE A 110 -4.78 -8.57 -10.49
CA PHE A 110 -5.44 -9.00 -11.73
C PHE A 110 -5.44 -10.52 -11.87
N ASN A 111 -6.47 -11.05 -12.54
CA ASN A 111 -6.76 -12.47 -12.74
C ASN A 111 -5.59 -13.22 -13.42
N LEU A 112 -4.58 -13.58 -12.65
CA LEU A 112 -3.48 -14.40 -13.14
C LEU A 112 -3.99 -15.83 -13.38
N PRO A 113 -3.62 -16.46 -14.51
CA PRO A 113 -3.86 -17.89 -14.68
C PRO A 113 -3.15 -18.66 -13.55
N ASN A 114 -3.82 -19.67 -12.98
CA ASN A 114 -3.32 -20.48 -11.86
C ASN A 114 -3.16 -19.73 -10.51
N GLN A 115 -4.19 -19.01 -10.05
CA GLN A 115 -4.22 -18.23 -8.79
C GLN A 115 -3.81 -19.01 -7.52
N CYS A 116 -3.80 -20.34 -7.57
CA CYS A 116 -3.48 -21.20 -6.44
C CYS A 116 -2.05 -21.75 -6.45
N LYS A 117 -1.21 -21.37 -7.41
CA LYS A 117 0.19 -21.76 -7.43
C LYS A 117 1.03 -20.71 -6.72
N TYR A 118 1.86 -21.14 -5.77
CA TYR A 118 2.88 -20.30 -5.17
C TYR A 118 3.76 -19.69 -6.27
N GLN A 119 3.99 -18.37 -6.19
CA GLN A 119 4.88 -17.65 -7.09
C GLN A 119 6.06 -17.14 -6.26
N LYS A 120 7.25 -17.58 -6.63
CA LYS A 120 8.48 -17.33 -5.87
C LYS A 120 8.77 -15.85 -5.61
N ASP A 121 8.39 -14.99 -6.55
CA ASP A 121 8.69 -13.55 -6.48
C ASP A 121 7.51 -12.71 -5.96
N ALA A 122 6.41 -13.34 -5.56
CA ALA A 122 5.23 -12.65 -5.11
C ALA A 122 5.31 -12.22 -3.65
N VAL A 123 4.85 -11.00 -3.39
CA VAL A 123 4.61 -10.51 -2.03
C VAL A 123 3.13 -10.61 -1.72
N VAL A 124 2.26 -10.08 -2.59
CA VAL A 124 0.80 -10.13 -2.41
C VAL A 124 0.08 -10.43 -3.72
N TYR A 125 -0.94 -11.29 -3.63
CA TYR A 125 -1.97 -11.46 -4.66
C TYR A 125 -3.36 -11.21 -4.10
N HIS A 126 -4.11 -10.36 -4.79
CA HIS A 126 -5.48 -10.03 -4.42
C HIS A 126 -6.49 -10.80 -5.31
N LYS A 127 -7.69 -11.09 -4.78
CA LYS A 127 -8.78 -11.86 -5.42
C LYS A 127 -8.49 -13.36 -5.65
N VAL A 128 -7.71 -13.99 -4.79
CA VAL A 128 -7.52 -15.44 -4.81
C VAL A 128 -8.76 -16.14 -4.22
N SER A 129 -9.37 -17.05 -4.97
CA SER A 129 -10.52 -17.85 -4.50
C SER A 129 -10.10 -18.83 -3.39
N SER A 130 -10.72 -18.71 -2.21
CA SER A 130 -10.48 -19.62 -1.08
C SER A 130 -10.83 -21.07 -1.43
N HIS A 131 -11.97 -21.28 -2.08
CA HIS A 131 -12.46 -22.60 -2.49
C HIS A 131 -11.51 -23.32 -3.47
N SER A 132 -10.78 -22.55 -4.28
CA SER A 132 -9.86 -23.11 -5.27
C SER A 132 -8.46 -23.38 -4.70
N CYS A 133 -8.02 -22.59 -3.70
CA CYS A 133 -6.62 -22.54 -3.29
C CYS A 133 -6.33 -23.04 -1.87
N MET A 134 -7.34 -23.16 -1.01
CA MET A 134 -7.23 -23.74 0.32
C MET A 134 -8.03 -25.06 0.36
N LYS A 135 -7.55 -26.06 -0.39
CA LYS A 135 -8.09 -27.42 -0.26
C LYS A 135 -7.56 -28.03 1.04
N ASN A 136 -8.47 -28.42 1.93
CA ASN A 136 -8.17 -29.20 3.14
C ASN A 136 -7.57 -30.56 2.78
#